data_AF-A0A7S1M0C0-F1
#
_entry.id   AF-A0A7S1M0C0-F1
#
_cell.length_a   1.000
_cell.length_b   1.000
_cell.length_c   1.000
_cell.angle_alpha   90.00
_cell.angle_beta   90.00
_cell.angle_gamma   90.00
#
_symmetry.space_group_name_H-M   'P 1'
#
loop_
_entity.id
_entity.type
_entity.pdbx_description
1 polymer ?
#
loop_
_entity_poly.entity_id
_entity_poly.type
_entity_poly.pdbx_seq_one_letter_code
_entity_poly.pdbx_strand_id
1 'polypeptide(L)'
;PPEARRLSVSSCESVNVGAGGLLLAVDRVSPGTSPERPECGDLVVLGLRAPPEFRSASAVVTKVAEAHCTACALDEARRFGLGECWPGFADISIVSTALRLGERVRIDGLKSSKLDKLNGCIGTIVAHPREGHPCFVHTKAGRPQLTVCVRLDVPPTVYERTVLLEPRFLASYVRLLRQATGDLEAVATPQRNEHEGQERLTSEQSAAEEAHAREARAAEAAAAEAPAAW
;
A
#
# COMPACT_ATOMS: atom_id res chain seq x y z
N PRO A 1 -7.87 -43.01 11.50
CA PRO A 1 -8.25 -41.64 11.93
C PRO A 1 -7.13 -40.64 11.60
N PRO A 2 -7.31 -39.75 10.61
CA PRO A 2 -6.31 -38.73 10.31
C PRO A 2 -6.47 -37.53 11.25
N GLU A 3 -5.38 -37.18 11.93
CA GLU A 3 -5.30 -36.00 12.80
C GLU A 3 -5.39 -34.71 11.98
N ALA A 4 -6.38 -33.88 12.32
CA ALA A 4 -6.54 -32.54 11.79
C ALA A 4 -5.43 -31.63 12.34
N ARG A 5 -4.40 -31.35 11.51
CA ARG A 5 -3.42 -30.31 11.78
C ARG A 5 -4.10 -28.94 11.71
N ARG A 6 -4.26 -28.30 12.87
CA ARG A 6 -4.60 -26.88 12.99
C ARG A 6 -3.50 -26.05 12.32
N LEU A 7 -3.84 -25.41 11.20
CA LEU A 7 -3.03 -24.34 10.63
C LEU A 7 -3.18 -23.11 11.54
N SER A 8 -2.12 -22.80 12.28
CA SER A 8 -2.00 -21.54 13.01
C SER A 8 -1.91 -20.41 12.00
N VAL A 9 -2.89 -19.50 12.04
CA VAL A 9 -2.87 -18.24 11.31
C VAL A 9 -1.73 -17.40 11.91
N SER A 10 -0.64 -17.25 11.15
CA SER A 10 0.54 -16.49 11.57
C SER A 10 0.17 -15.02 11.72
N SER A 11 0.32 -14.51 12.95
CA SER A 11 0.14 -13.10 13.27
C SER A 11 1.11 -12.28 12.43
N CYS A 12 0.58 -11.30 11.72
CA CYS A 12 1.34 -10.49 10.79
C CYS A 12 1.99 -9.35 11.57
N GLU A 13 3.29 -9.46 11.83
CA GLU A 13 4.08 -8.35 12.35
C GLU A 13 4.11 -7.22 11.31
N SER A 14 3.51 -6.09 11.67
CA SER A 14 3.71 -4.81 11.01
C SER A 14 5.16 -4.39 11.28
N VAL A 15 6.06 -4.61 10.33
CA VAL A 15 7.43 -4.09 10.43
C VAL A 15 7.38 -2.57 10.36
N ASN A 16 7.62 -1.92 11.49
CA ASN A 16 7.64 -0.47 11.61
C ASN A 16 8.98 0.04 11.03
N VAL A 17 9.00 0.31 9.72
CA VAL A 17 10.16 0.92 9.06
C VAL A 17 10.03 2.43 9.19
N GLY A 18 11.03 3.06 9.80
CA GLY A 18 11.04 4.48 10.16
C GLY A 18 10.63 5.45 9.03
N ALA A 19 10.11 6.60 9.46
CA ALA A 19 9.54 7.66 8.66
C ALA A 19 10.38 8.02 7.42
N GLY A 20 9.88 7.67 6.23
CA GLY A 20 10.45 8.08 4.94
C GLY A 20 10.64 6.95 3.93
N GLY A 21 10.48 5.69 4.34
CA GLY A 21 10.41 4.57 3.39
C GLY A 21 9.03 4.55 2.73
N LEU A 22 8.93 4.90 1.45
CA LEU A 22 7.74 4.63 0.65
C LEU A 22 7.48 3.12 0.73
N LEU A 23 6.49 2.74 1.53
CA LEU A 23 6.09 1.36 1.68
C LEU A 23 5.59 0.95 0.29
N LEU A 24 6.37 0.14 -0.44
CA LEU A 24 5.79 -0.74 -1.43
C LEU A 24 4.90 -1.68 -0.61
N ALA A 25 3.66 -1.26 -0.35
CA ALA A 25 2.67 -2.06 0.33
C ALA A 25 2.65 -3.39 -0.42
N VAL A 26 2.98 -4.48 0.25
CA VAL A 26 2.95 -5.78 -0.38
C VAL A 26 1.47 -6.08 -0.54
N ASP A 27 0.97 -6.11 -1.78
CA ASP A 27 -0.42 -6.51 -1.98
C ASP A 27 -0.50 -7.96 -1.52
N ARG A 28 -1.34 -8.23 -0.52
CA ARG A 28 -1.62 -9.60 -0.14
C ARG A 28 -2.39 -10.24 -1.29
N VAL A 29 -1.69 -11.06 -2.06
CA VAL A 29 -2.32 -11.95 -3.03
C VAL A 29 -3.28 -12.87 -2.27
N SER A 30 -4.54 -12.91 -2.70
CA SER A 30 -5.56 -13.76 -2.07
C SER A 30 -5.23 -15.24 -2.31
N PRO A 31 -5.22 -16.10 -1.28
CA PRO A 31 -4.91 -17.52 -1.45
C PRO A 31 -6.12 -18.23 -2.08
N GLY A 32 -6.08 -18.52 -3.38
CA GLY A 32 -7.15 -19.27 -4.05
C GLY A 32 -7.09 -19.33 -5.57
N THR A 33 -6.27 -18.50 -6.21
CA THR A 33 -5.97 -18.60 -7.63
C THR A 33 -4.77 -19.52 -7.85
N SER A 34 -4.78 -20.28 -8.95
CA SER A 34 -3.59 -21.00 -9.44
C SER A 34 -2.38 -20.07 -9.41
N PRO A 35 -1.18 -20.56 -9.06
CA PRO A 35 0.01 -19.72 -8.94
C PRO A 35 0.15 -18.91 -10.23
N GLU A 36 0.02 -17.60 -10.09
CA GLU A 36 0.11 -16.69 -11.22
C GLU A 36 1.48 -16.86 -11.86
N ARG A 37 1.51 -17.08 -13.18
CA ARG A 37 2.77 -17.24 -13.90
C ARG A 37 3.56 -15.93 -13.78
N PRO A 38 4.83 -15.95 -13.36
CA PRO A 38 5.61 -14.72 -13.25
C PRO A 38 5.78 -14.06 -14.62
N GLU A 39 5.83 -12.74 -14.61
CA GLU A 39 6.08 -11.88 -15.77
C GLU A 39 7.33 -11.02 -15.58
N CYS A 40 7.93 -10.57 -16.68
CA CYS A 40 9.03 -9.59 -16.61
C CYS A 40 8.58 -8.33 -15.87
N GLY A 41 9.37 -7.90 -14.88
CA GLY A 41 9.04 -6.79 -14.00
C GLY A 41 8.45 -7.24 -12.66
N ASP A 42 8.05 -8.50 -12.48
CA ASP A 42 7.57 -8.96 -11.17
C ASP A 42 8.67 -8.88 -10.11
N LEU A 43 8.34 -8.26 -8.98
CA LEU A 43 9.14 -8.36 -7.77
C LEU A 43 8.73 -9.63 -7.03
N VAL A 44 9.71 -10.48 -6.75
CA VAL A 44 9.53 -11.79 -6.14
C VAL A 44 10.44 -11.95 -4.92
N VAL A 45 10.09 -12.86 -4.03
CA VAL A 45 11.00 -13.39 -3.01
C VAL A 45 11.42 -14.78 -3.43
N LEU A 46 12.72 -15.05 -3.35
CA LEU A 46 13.31 -16.32 -3.74
C LEU A 46 13.15 -17.38 -2.62
N GLY A 47 12.71 -18.57 -2.99
CA GLY A 47 12.48 -19.69 -2.08
C GLY A 47 13.76 -20.46 -1.70
N LEU A 48 13.58 -21.56 -0.96
CA LEU A 48 14.68 -22.35 -0.39
C LEU A 48 15.55 -23.07 -1.44
N ARG A 49 15.02 -23.30 -2.65
CA ARG A 49 15.76 -23.96 -3.74
C ARG A 49 16.59 -22.99 -4.58
N ALA A 50 16.50 -21.68 -4.32
CA ALA A 50 17.41 -20.71 -4.92
C ALA A 50 18.86 -20.93 -4.45
N PRO A 51 19.87 -20.43 -5.20
CA PRO A 51 21.27 -20.44 -4.77
C PRO A 51 21.40 -19.93 -3.32
N PRO A 52 22.22 -20.57 -2.46
CA PRO A 52 22.33 -20.23 -1.04
C PRO A 52 22.50 -18.75 -0.74
N GLU A 53 23.26 -18.03 -1.57
CA GLU A 53 23.54 -16.61 -1.49
C GLU A 53 22.33 -15.71 -1.74
N PHE A 54 21.27 -16.23 -2.38
CA PHE A 54 20.06 -15.48 -2.74
C PHE A 54 18.78 -16.01 -2.08
N ARG A 55 18.88 -17.02 -1.20
CA ARG A 55 17.70 -17.56 -0.50
C ARG A 55 17.01 -16.47 0.31
N SER A 56 15.68 -16.39 0.19
CA SER A 56 14.85 -15.36 0.82
C SER A 56 15.17 -13.92 0.38
N ALA A 57 16.05 -13.72 -0.60
CA ALA A 57 16.33 -12.40 -1.14
C ALA A 57 15.14 -11.91 -1.99
N SER A 58 14.95 -10.59 -2.01
CA SER A 58 14.09 -9.97 -3.02
C SER A 58 14.78 -10.03 -4.38
N ALA A 59 14.03 -10.30 -5.43
CA ALA A 59 14.52 -10.32 -6.79
C ALA A 59 13.51 -9.68 -7.74
N VAL A 60 13.96 -9.26 -8.92
CA VAL A 60 13.07 -8.86 -10.01
C VAL A 60 13.21 -9.81 -11.17
N VAL A 61 12.08 -10.25 -11.74
CA VAL A 61 12.05 -11.11 -12.91
C VAL A 61 12.45 -10.31 -14.14
N THR A 62 13.50 -10.75 -14.83
CA THR A 62 14.03 -10.11 -16.03
C THR A 62 13.65 -10.84 -17.31
N LYS A 63 13.49 -12.16 -17.25
CA LYS A 63 13.05 -13.00 -18.38
C LYS A 63 12.19 -14.14 -17.86
N VAL A 64 11.26 -14.61 -18.68
CA VAL A 64 10.39 -15.75 -18.35
C VAL A 64 10.55 -16.82 -19.42
N ALA A 65 10.83 -18.05 -18.99
CA ALA A 65 10.87 -19.24 -19.84
C ALA A 65 9.62 -20.11 -19.58
N GLU A 66 9.60 -21.34 -20.09
CA GLU A 66 8.44 -22.23 -19.96
C GLU A 66 8.24 -22.72 -18.51
N ALA A 67 9.31 -23.13 -17.83
CA ALA A 67 9.26 -23.74 -16.50
C ALA A 67 10.04 -22.98 -15.41
N HIS A 68 10.77 -21.93 -15.80
CA HIS A 68 11.59 -21.12 -14.90
C HIS A 68 11.61 -19.67 -15.38
N CYS A 69 12.14 -18.78 -14.57
CA CYS A 69 12.41 -17.40 -14.97
C CYS A 69 13.88 -17.05 -14.71
N THR A 70 14.41 -16.04 -15.39
CA THR A 70 15.63 -15.36 -14.97
C THR A 70 15.22 -14.23 -14.03
N ALA A 71 15.82 -14.22 -12.84
CA ALA A 71 15.59 -13.20 -11.83
C ALA A 71 16.91 -12.59 -11.37
N CYS A 72 16.94 -11.28 -11.21
CA CYS A 72 18.08 -10.58 -10.62
C CYS A 72 17.81 -10.34 -9.14
N ALA A 73 18.63 -10.96 -8.28
CA ALA A 73 18.59 -10.73 -6.84
C ALA A 73 18.96 -9.28 -6.54
N LEU A 74 18.23 -8.66 -5.62
CA LEU A 74 18.39 -7.26 -5.24
C LEU A 74 18.94 -7.17 -3.81
N ASP A 75 19.54 -6.02 -3.50
CA ASP A 75 19.88 -5.66 -2.13
C ASP A 75 18.62 -5.45 -1.25
N GLU A 76 18.81 -5.30 0.06
CA GLU A 76 17.73 -5.10 1.03
C GLU A 76 16.85 -3.87 0.69
N ALA A 77 17.46 -2.83 0.13
CA ALA A 77 16.77 -1.63 -0.31
C ALA A 77 16.01 -1.81 -1.63
N ARG A 78 16.19 -2.95 -2.33
CA ARG A 78 15.62 -3.25 -3.65
C ARG A 78 16.02 -2.25 -4.74
N ARG A 79 17.27 -1.79 -4.69
CA ARG A 79 17.84 -0.74 -5.56
C ARG A 79 18.96 -1.25 -6.45
N PHE A 80 19.79 -2.16 -5.96
CA PHE A 80 20.97 -2.63 -6.68
C PHE A 80 20.89 -4.12 -6.95
N GLY A 81 21.27 -4.53 -8.17
CA GLY A 81 21.41 -5.94 -8.52
C GLY A 81 22.64 -6.55 -7.87
N LEU A 82 22.47 -7.71 -7.23
CA LEU A 82 23.53 -8.51 -6.61
C LEU A 82 24.04 -9.62 -7.56
N GLY A 83 23.14 -10.15 -8.39
CA GLY A 83 23.46 -11.22 -9.35
C GLY A 83 22.20 -11.78 -10.00
N GLU A 84 22.38 -12.63 -11.01
CA GLU A 84 21.28 -13.33 -11.69
C GLU A 84 21.15 -14.78 -11.21
N CYS A 85 19.93 -15.29 -11.22
CA CYS A 85 19.61 -16.69 -10.95
C CYS A 85 18.40 -17.17 -11.77
N TRP A 86 18.17 -18.49 -11.79
CA TRP A 86 17.12 -19.12 -12.61
C TRP A 86 16.17 -19.99 -11.78
N PRO A 87 15.36 -19.40 -10.89
CA PRO A 87 14.45 -20.18 -10.06
C PRO A 87 13.28 -20.77 -10.88
N GLY A 88 12.81 -21.95 -10.46
CA GLY A 88 11.54 -22.49 -10.93
C GLY A 88 10.35 -21.69 -10.38
N PHE A 89 9.19 -21.76 -11.03
CA PHE A 89 8.01 -21.01 -10.59
C PHE A 89 7.49 -21.41 -9.20
N ALA A 90 7.73 -22.65 -8.79
CA ALA A 90 7.41 -23.13 -7.44
C ALA A 90 8.36 -22.59 -6.35
N ASP A 91 9.49 -22.01 -6.76
CA ASP A 91 10.56 -21.55 -5.87
C ASP A 91 10.60 -20.01 -5.78
N ILE A 92 9.53 -19.34 -6.17
CA ILE A 92 9.36 -17.90 -6.05
C ILE A 92 7.99 -17.57 -5.45
N SER A 93 7.88 -16.40 -4.85
CA SER A 93 6.59 -15.82 -4.44
C SER A 93 6.52 -14.39 -4.94
N ILE A 94 5.50 -14.08 -5.75
CA ILE A 94 5.29 -12.73 -6.28
C ILE A 94 4.86 -11.81 -5.14
N VAL A 95 5.60 -10.72 -4.97
CA VAL A 95 5.40 -9.68 -3.94
C VAL A 95 4.71 -8.46 -4.54
N SER A 96 5.03 -8.13 -5.80
CA SER A 96 4.45 -6.97 -6.49
C SER A 96 4.57 -7.13 -8.00
N THR A 97 3.52 -6.73 -8.70
CA THR A 97 3.43 -6.67 -10.17
C THR A 97 3.57 -5.22 -10.69
N ALA A 98 3.81 -4.26 -9.80
CA ALA A 98 3.76 -2.83 -10.10
C ALA A 98 4.84 -2.34 -11.08
N LEU A 99 5.80 -3.19 -11.44
CA LEU A 99 6.84 -2.86 -12.41
C LEU A 99 6.64 -3.55 -13.76
N ARG A 100 5.54 -4.28 -14.00
CA ARG A 100 5.26 -4.92 -15.31
C ARG A 100 5.16 -3.88 -16.43
N LEU A 101 5.48 -4.31 -17.64
CA LEU A 101 5.25 -3.52 -18.85
C LEU A 101 3.76 -3.20 -19.01
N GLY A 102 3.45 -1.96 -19.41
CA GLY A 102 2.08 -1.48 -19.57
C GLY A 102 1.43 -0.99 -18.28
N GLU A 103 2.04 -1.22 -17.11
CA GLU A 103 1.51 -0.71 -15.84
C GLU A 103 1.55 0.83 -15.83
N ARG A 104 0.44 1.44 -15.40
CA ARG A 104 0.37 2.89 -15.21
C ARG A 104 0.93 3.27 -13.84
N VAL A 105 1.80 4.25 -13.84
CA VAL A 105 2.50 4.73 -12.64
C VAL A 105 2.40 6.23 -12.53
N ARG A 106 2.34 6.71 -11.29
CA ARG A 106 2.57 8.12 -10.93
C ARG A 106 3.99 8.26 -10.41
N ILE A 107 4.66 9.32 -10.85
CA ILE A 107 5.99 9.68 -10.38
C ILE A 107 5.85 10.53 -9.11
N ASP A 108 6.62 10.20 -8.07
CA ASP A 108 6.62 10.92 -6.81
C ASP A 108 7.97 10.83 -6.07
N GLY A 109 8.19 11.71 -5.09
CA GLY A 109 9.34 11.65 -4.17
C GLY A 109 10.69 12.07 -4.76
N LEU A 110 10.72 12.64 -5.98
CA LEU A 110 11.95 13.21 -6.55
C LEU A 110 12.29 14.51 -5.82
N LYS A 111 13.56 14.69 -5.45
CA LYS A 111 14.03 15.88 -4.70
C LYS A 111 15.02 16.75 -5.47
N SER A 112 15.48 16.28 -6.63
CA SER A 112 16.42 17.03 -7.48
C SER A 112 15.67 18.14 -8.21
N SER A 113 16.16 19.37 -8.17
CA SER A 113 15.52 20.52 -8.84
C SER A 113 15.22 20.27 -10.33
N LYS A 114 16.04 19.46 -11.01
CA LYS A 114 15.84 19.11 -12.43
C LYS A 114 14.70 18.12 -12.65
N LEU A 115 14.48 17.21 -11.70
CA LEU A 115 13.53 16.10 -11.80
C LEU A 115 12.25 16.34 -10.98
N ASP A 116 12.25 17.31 -10.07
CA ASP A 116 11.11 17.65 -9.21
C ASP A 116 9.86 18.02 -10.04
N LYS A 117 10.05 18.65 -11.20
CA LYS A 117 8.99 18.93 -12.19
C LYS A 117 8.25 17.67 -12.69
N LEU A 118 8.81 16.47 -12.48
CA LEU A 118 8.19 15.20 -12.86
C LEU A 118 7.30 14.64 -11.75
N ASN A 119 7.39 15.15 -10.51
CA ASN A 119 6.49 14.73 -9.44
C ASN A 119 5.04 15.05 -9.82
N GLY A 120 4.14 14.09 -9.64
CA GLY A 120 2.75 14.19 -10.07
C GLY A 120 2.50 13.79 -11.53
N CYS A 121 3.53 13.69 -12.37
CA CYS A 121 3.36 13.18 -13.73
C CYS A 121 2.92 11.71 -13.70
N ILE A 122 2.07 11.35 -14.66
CA ILE A 122 1.61 9.98 -14.89
C ILE A 122 2.24 9.47 -16.18
N GLY A 123 2.57 8.19 -16.19
CA GLY A 123 3.04 7.52 -17.39
C GLY A 123 2.78 6.03 -17.35
N THR A 124 3.29 5.36 -18.38
CA THR A 124 3.21 3.91 -18.55
C THR A 124 4.61 3.32 -18.57
N ILE A 125 4.82 2.21 -17.86
CA ILE A 125 6.08 1.47 -17.93
C ILE A 125 6.24 0.87 -19.34
N VAL A 126 7.37 1.16 -19.97
CA VAL A 126 7.71 0.68 -21.31
C VAL A 126 9.09 0.02 -21.31
N ALA A 127 9.36 -0.81 -22.31
CA ALA A 127 10.70 -1.36 -22.50
C ALA A 127 11.64 -0.25 -22.99
N HIS A 128 12.84 -0.19 -22.39
CA HIS A 128 13.87 0.69 -22.90
C HIS A 128 14.42 0.14 -24.23
N PRO A 129 14.62 0.96 -25.29
CA PRO A 129 14.96 0.46 -26.62
C PRO A 129 16.27 -0.32 -26.73
N ARG A 130 17.22 -0.09 -25.81
CA ARG A 130 18.54 -0.76 -25.80
C ARG A 130 18.64 -1.80 -24.69
N GLU A 131 18.42 -1.34 -23.45
CA GLU A 131 18.51 -2.15 -22.23
C GLU A 131 17.34 -3.13 -21.98
N GLY A 132 16.17 -2.98 -22.63
CA GLY A 132 15.02 -3.85 -22.37
C GLY A 132 14.22 -3.48 -21.12
N HIS A 133 13.72 -4.49 -20.37
CA HIS A 133 12.91 -4.28 -19.16
C HIS A 133 13.01 -5.46 -18.17
N PRO A 134 13.17 -5.20 -16.85
CA PRO A 134 13.62 -3.94 -16.26
C PRO A 134 15.07 -3.62 -16.67
N CYS A 135 15.54 -2.39 -16.41
CA CYS A 135 16.86 -1.94 -16.82
C CYS A 135 17.83 -1.85 -15.65
N PHE A 136 19.06 -2.31 -15.84
CA PHE A 136 20.13 -2.23 -14.85
C PHE A 136 21.22 -1.26 -15.33
N VAL A 137 21.19 -0.03 -14.82
CA VAL A 137 22.12 1.03 -15.23
C VAL A 137 23.35 1.02 -14.33
N HIS A 138 24.54 0.98 -14.92
CA HIS A 138 25.80 1.02 -14.18
C HIS A 138 26.01 2.42 -13.59
N THR A 139 26.11 2.49 -12.27
CA THR A 139 26.42 3.73 -11.56
C THR A 139 27.92 3.88 -11.36
N LYS A 140 28.37 5.09 -10.99
CA LYS A 140 29.78 5.33 -10.61
C LYS A 140 30.24 4.46 -9.43
N ALA A 141 29.32 3.96 -8.62
CA ALA A 141 29.60 3.05 -7.52
C ALA A 141 29.87 1.60 -7.98
N GLY A 142 29.87 1.33 -9.29
CA GLY A 142 30.19 0.02 -9.87
C GLY A 142 29.09 -1.03 -9.72
N ARG A 143 27.98 -0.71 -9.06
CA ARG A 143 26.83 -1.61 -8.90
C ARG A 143 25.73 -1.28 -9.90
N PRO A 144 25.12 -2.29 -10.56
CA PRO A 144 23.99 -2.09 -11.45
C PRO A 144 22.76 -1.65 -10.65
N GLN A 145 22.20 -0.50 -10.99
CA GLN A 145 21.03 0.06 -10.32
C GLN A 145 19.76 -0.29 -11.09
N LEU A 146 18.77 -0.83 -10.38
CA LEU A 146 17.46 -1.14 -10.93
C LEU A 146 16.73 0.14 -11.32
N THR A 147 16.32 0.20 -12.57
CA THR A 147 15.58 1.31 -13.15
C THR A 147 14.50 0.78 -14.10
N VAL A 148 13.47 1.59 -14.31
CA VAL A 148 12.43 1.32 -15.29
C VAL A 148 12.24 2.53 -16.19
N CYS A 149 11.90 2.28 -17.45
CA CYS A 149 11.60 3.32 -18.42
C CYS A 149 10.10 3.63 -18.36
N VAL A 150 9.76 4.90 -18.15
CA VAL A 150 8.39 5.38 -18.08
C VAL A 150 8.15 6.32 -19.24
N ARG A 151 7.17 6.02 -20.07
CA ARG A 151 6.66 6.94 -21.10
C ARG A 151 5.60 7.84 -20.47
N LEU A 152 5.85 9.14 -20.44
CA LEU A 152 4.95 10.12 -19.84
C LEU A 152 3.73 10.35 -20.73
N ASP A 153 2.55 10.41 -20.12
CA ASP A 153 1.29 10.68 -20.83
C ASP A 153 1.26 12.13 -21.32
N VAL A 154 1.67 13.06 -20.46
CA VAL A 154 1.81 14.50 -20.75
C VAL A 154 3.22 14.93 -20.32
N PRO A 155 4.19 14.99 -21.24
CA PRO A 155 5.55 15.35 -20.87
C PRO A 155 5.65 16.85 -20.57
N PRO A 156 6.46 17.27 -19.57
CA PRO A 156 6.63 18.69 -19.23
C PRO A 156 7.41 19.46 -20.30
N THR A 157 8.14 18.76 -21.16
CA THR A 157 8.86 19.34 -22.30
C THR A 157 8.62 18.50 -23.54
N VAL A 158 8.67 19.11 -24.74
CA VAL A 158 8.34 18.44 -26.01
C VAL A 158 9.29 17.27 -26.32
N TYR A 159 10.52 17.30 -25.79
CA TYR A 159 11.58 16.35 -26.14
C TYR A 159 11.70 15.15 -25.17
N GLU A 160 11.14 15.24 -23.96
CA GLU A 160 11.32 14.22 -22.91
C GLU A 160 10.06 13.35 -22.75
N ARG A 161 9.78 12.51 -23.76
CA ARG A 161 8.61 11.59 -23.68
C ARG A 161 8.85 10.38 -22.79
N THR A 162 10.11 10.02 -22.53
CA THR A 162 10.49 8.85 -21.73
C THR A 162 11.54 9.21 -20.70
N VAL A 163 11.42 8.68 -19.50
CA VAL A 163 12.35 8.91 -18.39
C VAL A 163 12.74 7.58 -17.76
N LEU A 164 14.01 7.46 -17.33
CA LEU A 164 14.49 6.33 -16.54
C LEU A 164 14.46 6.69 -15.06
N LEU A 165 13.74 5.90 -14.27
CA LEU A 165 13.52 6.17 -12.85
C LEU A 165 13.76 4.92 -12.00
N GLU A 166 14.20 5.12 -10.76
CA GLU A 166 14.22 4.05 -9.76
C GLU A 166 12.78 3.69 -9.34
N PRO A 167 12.48 2.40 -9.07
CA PRO A 167 11.15 1.97 -8.61
C PRO A 167 10.59 2.72 -7.40
N ARG A 168 11.45 3.17 -6.48
CA ARG A 168 11.03 3.92 -5.27
C ARG A 168 10.39 5.27 -5.56
N PHE A 169 10.54 5.80 -6.77
CA PHE A 169 9.93 7.06 -7.19
C PHE A 169 8.63 6.83 -7.97
N LEU A 170 8.12 5.60 -7.96
CA LEU A 170 6.92 5.20 -8.69
C LEU A 170 5.88 4.65 -7.72
N ALA A 171 4.65 5.12 -7.89
CA ALA A 171 3.47 4.58 -7.24
C ALA A 171 2.55 3.95 -8.29
N SER A 172 2.01 2.76 -8.02
CA SER A 172 1.00 2.15 -8.89
C SER A 172 -0.24 3.05 -8.95
N TYR A 173 -0.64 3.40 -10.17
CA TYR A 173 -1.78 4.28 -10.39
C TYR A 173 -3.09 3.64 -9.93
N VAL A 174 -3.25 2.33 -10.14
CA VAL A 174 -4.43 1.57 -9.69
C VAL A 174 -4.59 1.64 -8.18
N ARG A 175 -3.48 1.53 -7.43
CA ARG A 175 -3.52 1.65 -5.97
C ARG A 175 -3.91 3.04 -5.52
N LEU A 176 -3.37 4.08 -6.15
CA LEU A 176 -3.74 5.46 -5.85
C LEU A 176 -5.22 5.71 -6.09
N LEU A 177 -5.79 5.16 -7.18
CA LEU A 177 -7.22 5.26 -7.44
C LEU A 177 -8.06 4.52 -6.40
N ARG A 178 -7.68 3.28 -6.05
CA ARG A 178 -8.39 2.51 -5.02
C ARG A 178 -8.39 3.23 -3.67
N GLN A 179 -7.25 3.81 -3.29
CA GLN A 179 -7.14 4.60 -2.07
C GLN A 179 -8.05 5.83 -2.13
N ALA A 180 -7.98 6.61 -3.21
CA ALA A 180 -8.82 7.80 -3.37
C ALA A 180 -10.31 7.47 -3.36
N THR A 181 -10.73 6.36 -3.99
CA THR A 181 -12.13 5.90 -3.95
C THR A 181 -12.53 5.49 -2.53
N GLY A 182 -11.69 4.74 -1.82
CA GLY A 182 -11.96 4.37 -0.42
C GLY A 182 -12.06 5.57 0.52
N ASP A 183 -11.19 6.58 0.33
CA ASP A 183 -11.21 7.82 1.11
C ASP A 183 -12.51 8.61 0.85
N LEU A 184 -12.98 8.65 -0.40
CA LEU A 184 -14.25 9.27 -0.76
C LEU A 184 -15.46 8.51 -0.20
N GLU A 185 -15.45 7.17 -0.22
CA GLU A 185 -16.50 6.36 0.39
C GLU A 185 -16.61 6.59 1.90
N ALA A 186 -15.48 6.73 2.60
CA ALA A 186 -15.44 7.02 4.02
C ALA A 186 -16.09 8.39 4.36
N VAL A 187 -15.91 9.40 3.49
CA VAL A 187 -16.53 10.73 3.66
C VAL A 187 -18.00 10.73 3.26
N ALA A 188 -18.36 9.98 2.21
CA ALA A 188 -19.72 9.94 1.69
C ALA A 188 -20.68 9.13 2.58
N THR A 189 -20.16 8.22 3.42
CA THR A 189 -20.98 7.46 4.36
C THR A 189 -21.34 8.38 5.52
N PRO A 190 -22.59 8.90 5.60
CA PRO A 190 -22.96 9.82 6.66
C PRO A 190 -22.75 9.13 8.00
N GLN A 191 -22.07 9.80 8.93
CA GLN A 191 -21.95 9.38 10.32
C GLN A 191 -23.34 9.43 10.97
N ARG A 192 -24.18 8.44 10.69
CA ARG A 192 -25.53 8.30 11.28
C ARG A 192 -25.48 8.09 12.79
N ASN A 193 -24.31 7.80 13.35
CA ASN A 193 -24.18 7.32 14.71
C ASN A 193 -23.95 8.43 15.76
N GLU A 194 -23.81 9.69 15.38
CA GLU A 194 -23.62 10.77 16.37
C GLU A 194 -24.92 11.53 16.71
N HIS A 195 -25.93 11.53 15.84
CA HIS A 195 -27.19 12.21 16.13
C HIS A 195 -28.13 11.39 17.05
N GLU A 196 -28.19 10.06 16.91
CA GLU A 196 -29.06 9.24 17.78
C GLU A 196 -28.59 9.21 19.25
N GLY A 197 -27.28 9.37 19.50
CA GLY A 197 -26.75 9.48 20.86
C GLY A 197 -27.05 10.82 21.52
N GLN A 198 -27.05 11.90 20.74
CA GLN A 198 -27.23 13.26 21.26
C GLN A 198 -28.71 13.61 21.50
N GLU A 199 -29.64 13.02 20.75
CA GLU A 199 -31.07 13.11 21.06
C GLU A 199 -31.46 12.33 22.32
N ARG A 200 -30.85 11.16 22.58
CA ARG A 200 -31.12 10.42 23.83
C ARG A 200 -30.64 11.17 25.06
N LEU A 201 -29.42 11.73 25.02
CA LEU A 201 -28.88 12.49 26.15
C LEU A 201 -29.68 13.77 26.44
N THR A 202 -30.16 14.48 25.42
CA THR A 202 -31.01 15.66 25.63
C THR A 202 -32.41 15.31 26.14
N SER A 203 -32.97 14.16 25.73
CA SER A 203 -34.26 13.67 26.26
C SER A 203 -34.17 13.20 27.72
N GLU A 204 -33.07 12.55 28.11
CA GLU A 204 -32.87 12.10 29.50
C GLU A 204 -32.57 13.29 30.42
N GLN A 205 -31.81 14.29 29.94
CA GLN A 205 -31.55 15.52 30.69
C GLN A 205 -32.81 16.36 30.90
N SER A 206 -33.66 16.49 29.88
CA SER A 206 -34.93 17.23 30.03
C SER A 206 -35.90 16.52 30.98
N ALA A 207 -35.98 15.18 30.91
CA ALA A 207 -36.80 14.40 31.85
C ALA A 207 -36.31 14.52 33.30
N ALA A 208 -34.98 14.52 33.52
CA ALA A 208 -34.40 14.70 34.85
C ALA A 208 -34.64 16.12 35.40
N GLU A 209 -34.51 17.15 34.57
CA GLU A 209 -34.74 18.55 34.97
C GLU A 209 -36.21 18.82 35.27
N GLU A 210 -37.13 18.25 34.49
CA GLU A 210 -38.58 18.38 34.72
C GLU A 210 -39.03 17.63 36.00
N ALA A 211 -38.42 16.47 36.31
CA ALA A 211 -38.64 15.76 37.56
C ALA A 211 -38.17 16.57 38.78
N HIS A 212 -36.97 17.14 38.73
CA HIS A 212 -36.43 17.98 39.81
C HIS A 212 -37.27 19.25 40.02
N ALA A 213 -37.76 19.88 38.93
CA ALA A 213 -38.65 21.04 39.03
C ALA A 213 -40.01 20.71 39.66
N ARG A 214 -40.57 19.51 39.40
CA ARG A 214 -41.81 19.04 40.04
C ARG A 214 -41.63 18.79 41.53
N GLU A 215 -40.52 18.20 41.94
CA GLU A 215 -40.22 17.93 43.35
C GLU A 215 -40.04 19.22 44.15
N ALA A 216 -39.33 20.22 43.59
CA ALA A 216 -39.17 21.53 44.21
C ALA A 216 -40.52 22.25 44.42
N ARG A 217 -41.42 22.23 43.41
CA ARG A 217 -42.76 22.81 43.53
C ARG A 217 -43.64 22.10 44.56
N ALA A 218 -43.52 20.78 44.68
CA ALA A 218 -44.25 20.01 45.68
C ALA A 218 -43.77 20.33 47.11
N ALA A 219 -42.46 20.50 47.31
CA ALA A 219 -41.89 20.90 48.60
C ALA A 219 -42.32 22.32 49.02
N GLU A 220 -42.35 23.27 48.08
CA GLU A 220 -42.80 24.65 48.35
C GLU A 220 -44.31 24.70 48.70
N ALA A 221 -45.14 23.93 48.00
CA ALA A 221 -46.57 23.82 48.33
C ALA A 221 -46.80 23.21 49.73
N ALA A 222 -46.03 22.19 50.13
CA ALA A 222 -46.13 21.59 51.45
C ALA A 222 -45.70 22.55 52.58
N ALA A 223 -44.73 23.44 52.33
CA ALA A 223 -44.32 24.45 53.31
C ALA A 223 -45.39 25.54 53.52
N ALA A 224 -46.21 25.82 52.50
CA ALA A 224 -47.29 26.82 52.58
C ALA A 224 -48.53 26.33 53.38
N GLU A 225 -48.72 25.01 53.52
CA GLU A 225 -49.81 24.43 54.32
C GLU A 225 -49.47 24.25 55.80
N ALA A 226 -48.29 24.67 56.26
CA ALA A 226 -47.96 24.61 57.68
C ALA A 226 -48.91 25.53 58.48
N PRO A 227 -49.78 25.00 59.34
CA PRO A 227 -50.70 25.82 60.11
C PRO A 227 -49.89 26.67 61.08
N ALA A 228 -50.16 27.98 61.07
CA ALA A 228 -49.64 28.91 62.07
C ALA A 228 -50.16 28.47 63.45
N ALA A 229 -49.36 27.66 64.14
CA ALA A 229 -49.59 27.32 65.54
C ALA A 229 -49.38 28.59 66.36
N TRP A 230 -50.48 29.08 66.93
CA TRP A 230 -50.53 30.20 67.87
C TRP A 230 -49.97 29.84 69.23
#